data_AF-A0A1V2MEX0-F1
#
_entry.id   AF-A0A1V2MEX0-F1
#
_cell.length_a   1.000
_cell.length_b   1.000
_cell.length_c   1.000
_cell.angle_alpha   90.00
_cell.angle_beta   90.00
_cell.angle_gamma   90.00
#
_symmetry.space_group_name_H-M   'P 1'
#
loop_
_entity.id
_entity.type
_entity.pdbx_description
1 polymer ?
#
loop_
_entity_poly.entity_id
_entity_poly.type
_entity_poly.pdbx_seq_one_letter_code
_entity_poly.pdbx_strand_id
1 'polypeptide(L)'
;MDEMDKLDKLETFLLDMAAKCKTLNNENKDWYEIMDYVSILRNQTEQLTGNNDLRINELKSVLAYLVNEKQAAIQENILLDSIVKSLLELSDNCILGVINKCFDKNYRNNVKIDYMKNNFVDPFNNFAKTETDVLLKINEYYHHIEIQTLNDTAMPMRLIKYALNIAERQDESNTKSKSKSKKNNYNMPLQAVIFLEQNNNILDQALKISFESGNEWNYSVNTIRFWKYDIESLISEKMYCLLPLVVFKYRKEFQSIVKSKKKNRKIEEDLEKKANQLKETAEKVALTITQLANDNIISHNDMRVMLLALTNLTQHLIKKFVPHSIIGEEVGTMVKDLYDPEVEKKGKIEGQIEILYKMKMNEKEISQKLKLPIEKVKEIIKELKSNGTIEEETFDMAKDLYDTKVEKRGIEKGIAIGQVKILYGMKMDEIEISKQLKMPIDVVKEIIEELKL
;
A
#
# COMPACT_ATOMS: atom_id res chain seq x y z
N MET A 1 7.97 -46.27 -31.14
CA MET A 1 8.54 -45.38 -30.11
C MET A 1 8.14 -45.99 -28.78
N ASP A 2 9.13 -46.54 -28.07
CA ASP A 2 8.93 -47.34 -26.86
C ASP A 2 8.23 -46.51 -25.76
N GLU A 3 7.42 -47.11 -24.88
CA GLU A 3 6.76 -46.38 -23.79
C GLU A 3 7.78 -45.66 -22.88
N MET A 4 8.95 -46.27 -22.74
CA MET A 4 10.09 -45.73 -22.01
C MET A 4 10.65 -44.45 -22.66
N ASP A 5 10.68 -44.38 -24.00
CA ASP A 5 11.14 -43.23 -24.78
C ASP A 5 10.15 -42.05 -24.73
N LYS A 6 8.87 -42.30 -24.41
CA LYS A 6 7.87 -41.25 -24.15
C LYS A 6 7.99 -40.66 -22.74
N LEU A 7 8.29 -41.49 -21.75
CA LEU A 7 8.54 -41.06 -20.37
C LEU A 7 9.79 -40.18 -20.26
N ASP A 8 10.90 -40.58 -20.90
CA ASP A 8 12.14 -39.80 -20.90
C ASP A 8 11.95 -38.40 -21.55
N LYS A 9 11.14 -38.31 -22.61
CA LYS A 9 10.80 -37.03 -23.26
C LYS A 9 9.93 -36.15 -22.38
N LEU A 10 8.96 -36.72 -21.66
CA LEU A 10 8.09 -35.99 -20.74
C LEU A 10 8.86 -35.49 -19.52
N GLU A 11 9.74 -36.32 -18.95
CA GLU A 11 10.61 -35.97 -17.84
C GLU A 11 11.56 -34.83 -18.23
N THR A 12 12.23 -34.95 -19.37
CA THR A 12 13.11 -33.90 -19.90
C THR A 12 12.35 -32.60 -20.15
N PHE A 13 11.13 -32.68 -20.71
CA PHE A 13 10.28 -31.51 -20.92
C PHE A 13 9.90 -30.83 -19.59
N LEU A 14 9.52 -31.61 -18.58
CA LEU A 14 9.14 -31.07 -17.26
C LEU A 14 10.33 -30.52 -16.48
N LEU A 15 11.52 -31.14 -16.61
CA LEU A 15 12.77 -30.62 -16.05
C LEU A 15 13.18 -29.31 -16.74
N ASP A 16 13.07 -29.22 -18.07
CA ASP A 16 13.31 -27.98 -18.81
C ASP A 16 12.26 -26.92 -18.44
N MET A 17 11.00 -27.31 -18.25
CA MET A 17 9.94 -26.42 -17.76
C MET A 17 10.20 -25.95 -16.33
N ALA A 18 10.73 -26.80 -15.44
CA ALA A 18 11.08 -26.43 -14.08
C ALA A 18 12.32 -25.56 -14.00
N ALA A 19 13.33 -25.83 -14.83
CA ALA A 19 14.49 -24.96 -15.02
C ALA A 19 14.07 -23.61 -15.62
N LYS A 20 13.12 -23.62 -16.57
CA LYS A 20 12.49 -22.41 -17.10
C LYS A 20 11.63 -21.72 -16.06
N CYS A 21 10.83 -22.39 -15.22
CA CYS A 21 10.06 -21.74 -14.16
C CYS A 21 10.96 -21.15 -13.07
N LYS A 22 12.10 -21.77 -12.77
CA LYS A 22 13.16 -21.18 -11.92
C LYS A 22 13.74 -19.87 -12.49
N THR A 23 13.59 -19.64 -13.80
CA THR A 23 14.17 -18.49 -14.51
C THR A 23 13.13 -17.55 -15.15
N LEU A 24 11.88 -17.98 -15.25
CA LEU A 24 10.73 -17.27 -15.81
C LEU A 24 9.92 -16.64 -14.70
N ASN A 25 9.29 -15.52 -15.05
CA ASN A 25 8.47 -14.74 -14.15
C ASN A 25 6.99 -15.01 -14.46
N ASN A 26 6.16 -15.04 -13.43
CA ASN A 26 4.77 -15.51 -13.43
C ASN A 26 3.79 -14.45 -13.97
N GLU A 27 4.22 -13.70 -14.98
CA GLU A 27 3.60 -12.44 -15.42
C GLU A 27 2.94 -12.56 -16.80
N ASN A 28 2.82 -13.75 -17.37
CA ASN A 28 2.08 -13.98 -18.62
C ASN A 28 0.84 -14.84 -18.34
N LYS A 29 -0.29 -14.50 -18.96
CA LYS A 29 -1.51 -15.32 -18.93
C LYS A 29 -1.23 -16.76 -19.39
N ASP A 30 -0.37 -16.94 -20.39
CA ASP A 30 0.04 -18.26 -20.88
C ASP A 30 0.72 -19.09 -19.78
N TRP A 31 1.43 -18.45 -18.85
CA TRP A 31 2.06 -19.14 -17.73
C TRP A 31 1.00 -19.71 -16.78
N TYR A 32 -0.05 -18.96 -16.46
CA TYR A 32 -1.12 -19.46 -15.61
C TYR A 32 -1.86 -20.64 -16.24
N GLU A 33 -2.14 -20.58 -17.55
CA GLU A 33 -2.74 -21.68 -18.30
C GLU A 33 -1.84 -22.92 -18.28
N ILE A 34 -0.54 -22.77 -18.54
CA ILE A 34 0.45 -23.86 -18.43
C ILE A 34 0.46 -24.45 -17.01
N MET A 35 0.42 -23.61 -15.99
CA MET A 35 0.46 -24.06 -14.60
C MET A 35 -0.87 -24.70 -14.14
N ASP A 36 -2.01 -24.37 -14.75
CA ASP A 36 -3.25 -25.13 -14.60
C ASP A 36 -3.08 -26.56 -15.13
N TYR A 37 -2.51 -26.73 -16.32
CA TYR A 37 -2.18 -28.07 -16.85
C TYR A 37 -1.19 -28.83 -15.96
N VAL A 38 -0.15 -28.17 -15.44
CA VAL A 38 0.77 -28.77 -14.44
C VAL A 38 0.05 -29.23 -13.18
N SER A 39 -0.94 -28.47 -12.69
CA SER A 39 -1.72 -28.85 -11.50
C SER A 39 -2.56 -30.11 -11.76
N ILE A 40 -3.12 -30.22 -12.97
CA ILE A 40 -3.86 -31.41 -13.40
C ILE A 40 -2.92 -32.63 -13.48
N LEU A 41 -1.75 -32.45 -14.11
CA LEU A 41 -0.73 -33.51 -14.23
C LEU A 41 -0.27 -34.00 -12.86
N ARG A 42 -0.04 -33.08 -11.90
CA ARG A 42 0.29 -33.45 -10.52
C ARG A 42 -0.76 -34.38 -9.92
N ASN A 43 -2.03 -33.98 -9.96
CA ASN A 43 -3.12 -34.78 -9.41
C ASN A 43 -3.24 -36.16 -10.06
N GLN A 44 -2.98 -36.26 -11.37
CA GLN A 44 -2.94 -37.54 -12.09
C GLN A 44 -1.74 -38.39 -11.68
N THR A 45 -0.56 -37.80 -11.47
CA THR A 45 0.64 -38.52 -11.02
C THR A 45 0.56 -38.99 -9.56
N GLU A 46 -0.19 -38.30 -8.71
CA GLU A 46 -0.46 -38.74 -7.32
C GLU A 46 -1.28 -40.04 -7.30
N GLN A 47 -2.06 -40.32 -8.34
CA GLN A 47 -2.87 -41.55 -8.48
C GLN A 47 -2.10 -42.75 -9.05
N LEU A 48 -0.87 -42.55 -9.55
CA LEU A 48 -0.04 -43.65 -10.04
C LEU A 48 0.48 -44.49 -8.86
N THR A 49 0.04 -45.75 -8.79
CA THR A 49 0.47 -46.73 -7.79
C THR A 49 1.74 -47.44 -8.24
N GLY A 50 2.86 -47.09 -7.60
CA GLY A 50 4.20 -47.62 -7.89
C GLY A 50 5.27 -46.86 -7.11
N ASN A 51 5.17 -46.84 -5.78
CA ASN A 51 5.93 -45.95 -4.88
C ASN A 51 7.47 -46.10 -4.89
N ASN A 52 8.03 -47.06 -5.63
CA ASN A 52 9.47 -47.35 -5.63
C ASN A 52 10.19 -47.07 -6.97
N ASP A 53 9.51 -46.52 -7.97
CA ASP A 53 10.20 -46.04 -9.16
C ASP A 53 10.82 -44.65 -8.89
N LEU A 54 12.15 -44.58 -8.91
CA LEU A 54 12.93 -43.36 -8.67
C LEU A 54 12.47 -42.22 -9.58
N ARG A 55 12.13 -42.51 -10.85
CA ARG A 55 11.72 -41.51 -11.83
C ARG A 55 10.34 -40.93 -11.53
N ILE A 56 9.40 -41.77 -11.06
CA ILE A 56 8.07 -41.31 -10.64
C ILE A 56 8.19 -40.38 -9.42
N ASN A 57 9.13 -40.65 -8.51
CA ASN A 57 9.38 -39.80 -7.36
C ASN A 57 10.05 -38.46 -7.75
N GLU A 58 11.00 -38.48 -8.68
CA GLU A 58 11.59 -37.27 -9.25
C GLU A 58 10.52 -36.41 -9.96
N LEU A 59 9.69 -37.02 -10.78
CA LEU A 59 8.56 -36.36 -11.46
C LEU A 59 7.58 -35.72 -10.47
N LYS A 60 7.17 -36.44 -9.42
CA LYS A 60 6.31 -35.91 -8.34
C LYS A 60 6.96 -34.70 -7.66
N SER A 61 8.27 -34.74 -7.41
CA SER A 61 9.00 -33.63 -6.79
C SER A 61 9.01 -32.37 -7.67
N VAL A 62 9.21 -32.54 -8.98
CA VAL A 62 9.23 -31.44 -9.96
C VAL A 62 7.84 -30.81 -10.09
N LEU A 63 6.78 -31.63 -10.18
CA LEU A 63 5.41 -31.16 -10.26
C LEU A 63 4.97 -30.45 -8.97
N ALA A 64 5.34 -30.97 -7.80
CA ALA A 64 5.07 -30.32 -6.52
C ALA A 64 5.77 -28.95 -6.43
N TYR A 65 7.03 -28.88 -6.86
CA TYR A 65 7.78 -27.62 -6.94
C TYR A 65 7.06 -26.59 -7.81
N LEU A 66 6.68 -26.98 -9.04
CA LEU A 66 5.97 -26.09 -9.96
C LEU A 66 4.63 -25.60 -9.38
N VAL A 67 3.81 -26.48 -8.81
CA VAL A 67 2.53 -26.07 -8.20
C VAL A 67 2.74 -25.10 -7.03
N ASN A 68 3.79 -25.29 -6.23
CA ASN A 68 4.13 -24.38 -5.15
C ASN A 68 4.57 -22.99 -5.68
N GLU A 69 5.36 -22.95 -6.76
CA GLU A 69 5.73 -21.69 -7.44
C GLU A 69 4.49 -20.95 -7.97
N LYS A 70 3.53 -21.68 -8.54
CA LYS A 70 2.21 -21.12 -8.92
C LYS A 70 1.51 -20.46 -7.75
N GLN A 71 1.42 -21.17 -6.63
CA GLN A 71 0.73 -20.67 -5.46
C GLN A 71 1.43 -19.44 -4.87
N ALA A 72 2.76 -19.42 -4.85
CA ALA A 72 3.55 -18.29 -4.41
C ALA A 72 3.30 -17.04 -5.29
N ALA A 73 3.23 -17.22 -6.61
CA ALA A 73 2.90 -16.16 -7.55
C ALA A 73 1.52 -15.53 -7.31
N ILE A 74 0.52 -16.38 -7.08
CA ILE A 74 -0.85 -15.96 -6.82
C ILE A 74 -0.89 -15.15 -5.51
N GLN A 75 -0.25 -15.65 -4.45
CA GLN A 75 -0.18 -14.97 -3.16
C GLN A 75 0.55 -13.62 -3.26
N GLU A 76 1.63 -13.55 -4.04
CA GLU A 76 2.33 -12.29 -4.33
C GLU A 76 1.40 -11.28 -4.99
N ASN A 77 0.70 -11.67 -6.07
CA ASN A 77 -0.19 -10.76 -6.77
C ASN A 77 -1.34 -10.28 -5.88
N ILE A 78 -1.91 -11.17 -5.05
CA ILE A 78 -2.93 -10.80 -4.07
C ILE A 78 -2.39 -9.78 -3.05
N LEU A 79 -1.16 -9.97 -2.56
CA LEU A 79 -0.53 -9.05 -1.60
C LEU A 79 -0.28 -7.68 -2.23
N LEU A 80 0.30 -7.64 -3.43
CA LEU A 80 0.58 -6.39 -4.15
C LEU A 80 -0.72 -5.63 -4.45
N ASP A 81 -1.74 -6.33 -4.96
CA ASP A 81 -3.07 -5.78 -5.21
C ASP A 81 -3.67 -5.19 -3.92
N SER A 82 -3.63 -5.94 -2.82
CA SER A 82 -4.15 -5.49 -1.53
C SER A 82 -3.42 -4.25 -1.00
N ILE A 83 -2.09 -4.17 -1.15
CA ILE A 83 -1.29 -3.01 -0.76
C ILE A 83 -1.71 -1.79 -1.58
N VAL A 84 -1.79 -1.93 -2.90
CA VAL A 84 -2.11 -0.81 -3.79
C VAL A 84 -3.54 -0.31 -3.54
N LYS A 85 -4.52 -1.21 -3.41
CA LYS A 85 -5.90 -0.85 -3.05
C LYS A 85 -5.96 -0.12 -1.72
N SER A 86 -5.24 -0.60 -0.69
CA SER A 86 -5.18 0.06 0.61
C SER A 86 -4.61 1.48 0.53
N LEU A 87 -3.64 1.73 -0.36
CA LEU A 87 -3.10 3.07 -0.59
C LEU A 87 -4.11 3.99 -1.30
N LEU A 88 -4.90 3.45 -2.22
CA LEU A 88 -5.94 4.20 -2.92
C LEU A 88 -7.26 4.31 -2.15
N GLU A 89 -7.33 3.79 -0.94
CA GLU A 89 -8.46 3.97 -0.02
C GLU A 89 -8.07 4.81 1.21
N LEU A 90 -6.92 5.47 1.16
CA LEU A 90 -6.48 6.43 2.17
C LEU A 90 -7.40 7.65 2.23
N SER A 91 -7.17 8.51 3.23
CA SER A 91 -7.99 9.71 3.44
C SER A 91 -8.09 10.59 2.20
N ASP A 92 -9.19 11.36 2.10
CA ASP A 92 -9.47 12.25 0.98
C ASP A 92 -8.26 13.14 0.65
N ASN A 93 -7.62 13.74 1.67
CA ASN A 93 -6.44 14.58 1.49
C ASN A 93 -5.24 13.85 0.88
N CYS A 94 -5.09 12.55 1.15
CA CYS A 94 -3.98 11.74 0.67
C CYS A 94 -4.15 11.32 -0.80
N ILE A 95 -5.39 11.02 -1.22
CA ILE A 95 -5.71 10.54 -2.57
C ILE A 95 -6.10 11.65 -3.55
N LEU A 96 -6.52 12.82 -3.08
CA LEU A 96 -7.11 13.86 -3.93
C LEU A 96 -6.23 14.27 -5.12
N GLY A 97 -4.91 14.34 -4.94
CA GLY A 97 -3.98 14.65 -6.03
C GLY A 97 -4.02 13.61 -7.14
N VAL A 98 -4.12 12.31 -6.79
CA VAL A 98 -4.25 11.23 -7.76
C VAL A 98 -5.56 11.34 -8.54
N ILE A 99 -6.67 11.62 -7.87
CA ILE A 99 -7.98 11.82 -8.51
C ILE A 99 -7.92 13.00 -9.47
N ASN A 100 -7.40 14.14 -9.01
CA ASN A 100 -7.25 15.34 -9.83
C ASN A 100 -6.40 15.07 -11.07
N LYS A 101 -5.29 14.35 -10.92
CA LYS A 101 -4.42 13.98 -12.03
C LYS A 101 -5.07 12.98 -12.99
N CYS A 102 -5.75 11.97 -12.47
CA CYS A 102 -6.42 10.93 -13.24
C CYS A 102 -7.55 11.49 -14.11
N PHE A 103 -8.29 12.47 -13.61
CA PHE A 103 -9.52 12.94 -14.28
C PHE A 103 -9.43 14.37 -14.82
N ASP A 104 -8.24 14.97 -14.80
CA ASP A 104 -8.00 16.37 -15.16
C ASP A 104 -8.98 17.30 -14.44
N LYS A 105 -9.00 17.17 -13.11
CA LYS A 105 -9.87 17.94 -12.21
C LYS A 105 -9.04 18.73 -11.21
N ASN A 106 -9.71 19.67 -10.54
CA ASN A 106 -9.14 20.46 -9.46
C ASN A 106 -10.11 20.49 -8.27
N TYR A 107 -10.48 19.29 -7.81
CA TYR A 107 -11.22 19.12 -6.57
C TYR A 107 -10.38 19.65 -5.40
N ARG A 108 -11.05 20.28 -4.44
CA ARG A 108 -10.44 20.86 -3.23
C ARG A 108 -10.59 19.88 -2.06
N ASN A 109 -9.80 20.07 -1.01
CA ASN A 109 -9.72 19.19 0.18
C ASN A 109 -11.05 19.01 0.97
N ASN A 110 -12.10 19.77 0.65
CA ASN A 110 -13.41 19.67 1.29
C ASN A 110 -14.42 18.83 0.50
N VAL A 111 -13.99 18.18 -0.58
CA VAL A 111 -14.82 17.31 -1.40
C VAL A 111 -14.95 15.96 -0.71
N LYS A 112 -16.18 15.53 -0.44
CA LYS A 112 -16.48 14.20 0.09
C LYS A 112 -16.32 13.16 -1.00
N ILE A 113 -15.50 12.13 -0.74
CA ILE A 113 -15.31 11.00 -1.64
C ILE A 113 -16.04 9.79 -1.08
N ASP A 114 -17.02 9.28 -1.82
CA ASP A 114 -17.74 8.07 -1.44
C ASP A 114 -17.16 6.86 -2.21
N TYR A 115 -16.53 5.94 -1.48
CA TYR A 115 -16.00 4.69 -2.05
C TYR A 115 -17.14 3.69 -2.31
N MET A 116 -17.27 3.27 -3.56
CA MET A 116 -18.36 2.42 -4.03
C MET A 116 -17.92 0.96 -4.14
N LYS A 117 -18.87 0.02 -4.05
CA LYS A 117 -18.59 -1.40 -4.31
C LYS A 117 -18.13 -1.59 -5.75
N ASN A 118 -16.94 -2.14 -5.90
CA ASN A 118 -16.20 -2.36 -7.16
C ASN A 118 -16.44 -3.75 -7.78
N ASN A 119 -17.21 -4.62 -7.12
CA ASN A 119 -17.54 -5.95 -7.61
C ASN A 119 -18.77 -5.93 -8.52
N PHE A 120 -18.64 -6.40 -9.76
CA PHE A 120 -19.69 -6.61 -10.75
C PHE A 120 -19.91 -8.12 -10.92
N VAL A 121 -21.15 -8.57 -10.83
CA VAL A 121 -21.50 -9.95 -11.20
C VAL A 121 -22.08 -9.85 -12.59
N ASP A 122 -21.46 -10.52 -13.55
CA ASP A 122 -22.02 -10.69 -14.89
C ASP A 122 -22.89 -11.95 -14.89
N PRO A 123 -24.23 -11.85 -14.82
CA PRO A 123 -25.12 -13.01 -14.78
C PRO A 123 -25.10 -13.80 -16.09
N PHE A 124 -24.70 -13.16 -17.20
CA PHE A 124 -24.68 -13.73 -18.54
C PHE A 124 -23.36 -14.41 -18.88
N ASN A 125 -22.30 -14.14 -18.11
CA ASN A 125 -21.03 -14.86 -18.15
C ASN A 125 -20.86 -15.78 -16.93
N ASN A 126 -21.83 -16.66 -16.69
CA ASN A 126 -21.80 -17.65 -15.60
C ASN A 126 -21.55 -17.05 -14.19
N PHE A 127 -22.19 -15.91 -13.89
CA PHE A 127 -22.00 -15.16 -12.65
C PHE A 127 -20.54 -14.74 -12.41
N ALA A 128 -19.75 -14.57 -13.47
CA ALA A 128 -18.36 -14.14 -13.36
C ALA A 128 -18.29 -12.82 -12.58
N LYS A 129 -17.53 -12.83 -11.49
CA LYS A 129 -17.21 -11.62 -10.75
C LYS A 129 -16.10 -10.89 -11.48
N THR A 130 -16.43 -9.68 -11.90
CA THR A 130 -15.49 -8.71 -12.42
C THR A 130 -15.26 -7.68 -11.33
N GLU A 131 -14.05 -7.55 -10.84
CA GLU A 131 -13.69 -6.56 -9.82
C GLU A 131 -12.88 -5.45 -10.50
N THR A 132 -13.32 -4.20 -10.36
CA THR A 132 -12.50 -3.03 -10.73
C THR A 132 -11.62 -2.64 -9.57
N ASP A 133 -10.52 -1.93 -9.79
CA ASP A 133 -9.66 -1.56 -8.67
C ASP A 133 -10.33 -0.52 -7.76
N VAL A 134 -10.65 0.67 -8.29
CA VAL A 134 -11.24 1.75 -7.49
C VAL A 134 -12.44 2.36 -8.21
N LEU A 135 -13.58 2.40 -7.50
CA LEU A 135 -14.78 3.09 -7.94
C LEU A 135 -15.20 4.12 -6.89
N LEU A 136 -15.19 5.38 -7.27
CA LEU A 136 -15.52 6.51 -6.41
C LEU A 136 -16.77 7.20 -6.93
N LYS A 137 -17.54 7.78 -6.01
CA LYS A 137 -18.55 8.79 -6.33
C LYS A 137 -18.12 10.10 -5.71
N ILE A 138 -17.96 11.13 -6.55
CA ILE A 138 -17.63 12.48 -6.14
C ILE A 138 -18.70 13.42 -6.67
N ASN A 139 -19.45 14.04 -5.77
CA ASN A 139 -20.70 14.73 -6.09
C ASN A 139 -21.68 13.78 -6.80
N GLU A 140 -22.17 14.12 -7.99
CA GLU A 140 -23.08 13.28 -8.78
C GLU A 140 -22.37 12.40 -9.82
N TYR A 141 -21.03 12.44 -9.89
CA TYR A 141 -20.26 11.75 -10.93
C TYR A 141 -19.52 10.55 -10.37
N TYR A 142 -19.47 9.49 -11.16
CA TYR A 142 -18.68 8.30 -10.87
C TYR A 142 -17.31 8.42 -11.53
N HIS A 143 -16.30 7.97 -10.80
CA HIS A 143 -14.91 7.98 -11.19
C HIS A 143 -14.35 6.59 -11.00
N HIS A 144 -13.66 6.08 -12.00
CA HIS A 144 -13.13 4.72 -12.00
C HIS A 144 -11.64 4.77 -12.33
N ILE A 145 -10.82 4.24 -11.42
CA ILE A 145 -9.38 4.11 -11.59
C ILE A 145 -9.08 2.62 -11.65
N GLU A 146 -8.38 2.24 -12.71
CA GLU A 146 -7.82 0.91 -12.89
C GLU A 146 -6.30 0.97 -12.78
N ILE A 147 -5.67 -0.09 -12.29
CA ILE A 147 -4.25 -0.17 -12.03
C ILE A 147 -3.69 -1.36 -12.76
N GLN A 148 -2.54 -1.15 -13.40
CA GLN A 148 -1.91 -2.17 -14.21
C GLN A 148 -0.43 -2.26 -13.84
N THR A 149 0.01 -3.45 -13.46
CA THR A 149 1.45 -3.76 -13.30
C THR A 149 2.08 -4.16 -14.64
N LEU A 150 1.27 -4.62 -15.59
CA LEU A 150 1.71 -5.14 -16.89
C LEU A 150 1.06 -4.38 -18.05
N ASN A 151 1.62 -4.55 -19.25
CA ASN A 151 1.01 -4.04 -20.47
C ASN A 151 -0.05 -5.03 -20.98
N ASP A 152 -1.26 -4.93 -20.44
CA ASP A 152 -2.42 -5.69 -20.92
C ASP A 152 -3.01 -5.01 -22.18
N THR A 153 -2.97 -5.70 -23.31
CA THR A 153 -3.47 -5.19 -24.59
C THR A 153 -5.00 -5.20 -24.69
N ALA A 154 -5.68 -5.94 -23.80
CA ALA A 154 -7.14 -5.97 -23.71
C ALA A 154 -7.71 -4.83 -22.84
N MET A 155 -6.85 -4.00 -22.22
CA MET A 155 -7.26 -2.93 -21.31
C MET A 155 -8.32 -1.97 -21.86
N PRO A 156 -8.23 -1.45 -23.10
CA PRO A 156 -9.24 -0.53 -23.60
C PRO A 156 -10.63 -1.19 -23.65
N MET A 157 -10.69 -2.49 -24.00
CA MET A 157 -11.93 -3.27 -24.04
C MET A 157 -12.47 -3.58 -22.63
N ARG A 158 -11.60 -3.81 -21.64
CA ARG A 158 -12.01 -3.96 -20.23
C ARG A 158 -12.62 -2.66 -19.69
N LEU A 159 -11.96 -1.54 -19.94
CA LEU A 159 -12.38 -0.20 -19.51
C LEU A 159 -13.79 0.15 -20.00
N ILE A 160 -14.09 -0.03 -21.29
CA ILE A 160 -15.43 0.24 -21.82
C ILE A 160 -16.50 -0.70 -21.25
N LYS A 161 -16.18 -1.98 -21.01
CA LYS A 161 -17.10 -2.92 -20.34
C LYS A 161 -17.41 -2.47 -18.91
N TYR A 162 -16.39 -2.03 -18.17
CA TYR A 162 -16.58 -1.49 -16.83
C TYR A 162 -17.44 -0.22 -16.86
N ALA A 163 -17.20 0.67 -17.82
CA ALA A 163 -17.97 1.90 -18.00
C ALA A 163 -19.47 1.60 -18.20
N LEU A 164 -19.78 0.66 -19.10
CA LEU A 164 -21.15 0.21 -19.36
C LEU A 164 -21.82 -0.37 -18.10
N ASN A 165 -21.14 -1.27 -17.40
CA ASN A 165 -21.66 -1.88 -16.17
C ASN A 165 -21.90 -0.84 -15.05
N ILE A 166 -21.01 0.15 -14.94
CA ILE A 166 -21.17 1.25 -13.97
C ILE A 166 -22.37 2.11 -14.35
N ALA A 167 -22.52 2.47 -15.63
CA ALA A 167 -23.61 3.30 -16.11
C ALA A 167 -24.98 2.61 -15.92
N GLU A 168 -25.06 1.29 -16.12
CA GLU A 168 -26.27 0.50 -15.90
C GLU A 168 -26.73 0.56 -14.43
N ARG A 169 -25.80 0.34 -13.48
CA ARG A 169 -26.09 0.46 -12.03
C ARG A 169 -26.59 1.84 -11.62
N GLN A 170 -26.09 2.90 -12.25
CA GLN A 170 -26.56 4.25 -11.96
C GLN A 170 -28.06 4.40 -12.29
N ASP A 171 -28.50 3.89 -13.45
CA ASP A 171 -29.91 3.97 -13.83
C ASP A 171 -30.80 3.16 -12.88
N GLU A 172 -30.38 1.94 -12.50
CA GLU A 172 -31.10 1.13 -11.50
C GLU A 172 -31.27 1.88 -10.17
N SER A 173 -30.24 2.57 -9.68
CA SER A 173 -30.33 3.35 -8.44
C SER A 173 -31.26 4.58 -8.54
N ASN A 174 -31.36 5.18 -9.73
CA ASN A 174 -32.17 6.36 -10.01
C ASN A 174 -33.65 6.04 -10.37
N THR A 175 -33.99 4.78 -10.63
CA THR A 175 -35.38 4.36 -10.95
C THR A 175 -36.39 4.58 -9.82
N LYS A 176 -35.98 4.92 -8.59
CA LYS A 176 -36.88 5.35 -7.51
C LYS A 176 -37.44 6.77 -7.69
N SER A 177 -37.01 7.51 -8.71
CA SER A 177 -37.52 8.84 -9.05
C SER A 177 -37.59 9.04 -10.57
N LYS A 178 -38.34 8.19 -11.30
CA LYS A 178 -38.63 8.49 -12.72
C LYS A 178 -39.94 9.25 -12.89
N SER A 179 -39.77 10.55 -13.15
CA SER A 179 -40.70 11.39 -13.91
C SER A 179 -40.83 10.87 -15.35
N LYS A 180 -41.97 11.16 -15.99
CA LYS A 180 -42.51 10.58 -17.24
C LYS A 180 -41.75 10.94 -18.54
N SER A 181 -40.41 10.93 -18.60
CA SER A 181 -39.67 11.09 -19.87
C SER A 181 -39.17 9.74 -20.40
N LYS A 182 -39.55 9.38 -21.63
CA LYS A 182 -39.38 8.07 -22.32
C LYS A 182 -37.95 7.67 -22.75
N LYS A 183 -36.88 8.34 -22.29
CA LYS A 183 -35.48 7.99 -22.67
C LYS A 183 -34.67 7.63 -21.43
N ASN A 184 -34.08 6.44 -21.42
CA ASN A 184 -33.07 6.07 -20.42
C ASN A 184 -31.75 6.72 -20.84
N ASN A 185 -31.21 7.59 -19.99
CA ASN A 185 -29.90 8.21 -20.19
C ASN A 185 -28.90 7.50 -19.29
N TYR A 186 -27.90 6.86 -19.89
CA TYR A 186 -26.81 6.20 -19.17
C TYR A 186 -25.58 7.11 -19.19
N ASN A 187 -25.09 7.49 -18.01
CA ASN A 187 -23.89 8.32 -17.88
C ASN A 187 -22.68 7.43 -17.59
N MET A 188 -21.72 7.40 -18.51
CA MET A 188 -20.47 6.69 -18.29
C MET A 188 -19.65 7.37 -17.19
N PRO A 189 -18.92 6.60 -16.35
CA PRO A 189 -17.99 7.17 -15.38
C PRO A 189 -16.81 7.85 -16.09
N LEU A 190 -16.18 8.82 -15.41
CA LEU A 190 -14.84 9.23 -15.80
C LEU A 190 -13.87 8.09 -15.48
N GLN A 191 -13.02 7.72 -16.43
CA GLN A 191 -12.08 6.62 -16.27
C GLN A 191 -10.63 7.09 -16.39
N ALA A 192 -9.76 6.43 -15.64
CA ALA A 192 -8.31 6.53 -15.77
C ALA A 192 -7.67 5.16 -15.54
N VAL A 193 -6.50 4.94 -16.12
CA VAL A 193 -5.65 3.79 -15.82
C VAL A 193 -4.28 4.27 -15.34
N ILE A 194 -3.73 3.60 -14.32
CA ILE A 194 -2.41 3.85 -13.79
C ILE A 194 -1.54 2.62 -14.06
N PHE A 195 -0.53 2.77 -14.91
CA PHE A 195 0.47 1.74 -15.12
C PHE A 195 1.66 1.96 -14.18
N LEU A 196 1.91 1.00 -13.28
CA LEU A 196 2.95 1.11 -12.25
C LEU A 196 4.35 0.89 -12.81
N GLU A 197 4.54 -0.12 -13.65
CA GLU A 197 5.86 -0.53 -14.13
C GLU A 197 6.20 0.05 -15.49
N GLN A 198 7.50 0.38 -15.67
CA GLN A 198 7.98 0.92 -16.93
C GLN A 198 7.78 -0.08 -18.07
N ASN A 199 7.00 0.31 -19.07
CA ASN A 199 6.94 -0.39 -20.35
C ASN A 199 6.70 0.58 -21.50
N ASN A 200 7.67 0.65 -22.43
CA ASN A 200 7.62 1.57 -23.56
C ASN A 200 6.55 1.20 -24.60
N ASN A 201 6.00 -0.02 -24.53
CA ASN A 201 4.93 -0.49 -25.40
C ASN A 201 3.53 -0.11 -24.87
N ILE A 202 3.43 0.55 -23.70
CA ILE A 202 2.15 1.04 -23.17
C ILE A 202 1.71 2.27 -23.98
N LEU A 203 0.73 2.06 -24.83
CA LEU A 203 0.04 3.11 -25.59
C LEU A 203 -1.03 3.79 -24.74
N ASP A 204 -1.54 4.93 -25.21
CA ASP A 204 -2.71 5.56 -24.59
C ASP A 204 -3.94 4.68 -24.81
N GLN A 205 -4.75 4.51 -23.76
CA GLN A 205 -5.91 3.63 -23.80
C GLN A 205 -7.05 4.28 -24.57
N ALA A 206 -7.26 3.82 -25.80
CA ALA A 206 -8.32 4.33 -26.66
C ALA A 206 -8.93 3.23 -27.53
N LEU A 207 -10.20 3.40 -27.88
CA LEU A 207 -10.95 2.58 -28.82
C LEU A 207 -11.66 3.47 -29.83
N LYS A 208 -11.76 2.97 -31.06
CA LYS A 208 -12.64 3.52 -32.08
C LYS A 208 -13.73 2.50 -32.37
N ILE A 209 -14.99 2.90 -32.19
CA ILE A 209 -16.16 2.07 -32.43
C ILE A 209 -16.90 2.64 -33.63
N SER A 210 -16.94 1.90 -34.72
CA SER A 210 -17.67 2.27 -35.93
C SER A 210 -19.00 1.51 -35.98
N PHE A 211 -20.07 2.24 -36.25
CA PHE A 211 -21.42 1.69 -36.36
C PHE A 211 -21.80 1.52 -37.84
N GLU A 212 -22.66 0.54 -38.15
CA GLU A 212 -23.19 0.35 -39.51
C GLU A 212 -23.90 1.60 -40.07
N SER A 213 -24.42 2.45 -39.18
CA SER A 213 -25.00 3.75 -39.53
C SER A 213 -23.98 4.76 -40.08
N GLY A 214 -22.68 4.41 -40.12
CA GLY A 214 -21.58 5.29 -40.54
C GLY A 214 -21.09 6.23 -39.43
N ASN A 215 -21.77 6.25 -38.28
CA ASN A 215 -21.31 6.99 -37.11
C ASN A 215 -20.08 6.32 -36.50
N GLU A 216 -19.21 7.11 -35.91
CA GLU A 216 -18.03 6.62 -35.19
C GLU A 216 -17.98 7.25 -33.80
N TRP A 217 -17.57 6.44 -32.82
CA TRP A 217 -17.34 6.89 -31.47
C TRP A 217 -15.89 6.62 -31.07
N ASN A 218 -15.18 7.70 -30.78
CA ASN A 218 -13.83 7.63 -30.22
C ASN A 218 -13.93 7.66 -28.70
N TYR A 219 -13.51 6.58 -28.07
CA TYR A 219 -13.44 6.41 -26.64
C TYR A 219 -11.97 6.50 -26.19
N SER A 220 -11.65 7.37 -25.24
CA SER A 220 -10.29 7.52 -24.72
C SER A 220 -10.32 7.64 -23.21
N VAL A 221 -9.33 7.03 -22.56
CA VAL A 221 -9.17 6.97 -21.11
C VAL A 221 -7.80 7.53 -20.75
N ASN A 222 -7.75 8.39 -19.73
CA ASN A 222 -6.49 8.98 -19.30
C ASN A 222 -5.52 7.88 -18.84
N THR A 223 -4.29 7.93 -19.32
CA THR A 223 -3.27 6.90 -19.13
C THR A 223 -2.09 7.44 -18.34
N ILE A 224 -2.09 7.19 -17.03
CA ILE A 224 -1.02 7.59 -16.13
C ILE A 224 0.11 6.57 -16.19
N ARG A 225 1.32 7.04 -16.49
CA ARG A 225 2.55 6.24 -16.52
C ARG A 225 3.34 6.53 -15.25
N PHE A 226 3.08 5.77 -14.19
CA PHE A 226 3.57 6.07 -12.84
C PHE A 226 5.10 6.10 -12.75
N TRP A 227 5.80 5.28 -13.52
CA TRP A 227 7.27 5.26 -13.55
C TRP A 227 7.92 6.56 -14.04
N LYS A 228 7.15 7.52 -14.56
CA LYS A 228 7.64 8.86 -14.94
C LYS A 228 7.68 9.83 -13.76
N TYR A 229 7.12 9.46 -12.61
CA TYR A 229 7.11 10.30 -11.41
C TYR A 229 8.24 9.89 -10.47
N ASP A 230 8.96 10.91 -9.99
CA ASP A 230 9.86 10.82 -8.86
C ASP A 230 9.18 11.33 -7.58
N ILE A 231 9.90 11.27 -6.45
CA ILE A 231 9.36 11.69 -5.14
C ILE A 231 8.90 13.15 -5.18
N GLU A 232 9.69 14.04 -5.78
CA GLU A 232 9.40 15.49 -5.80
C GLU A 232 8.17 15.81 -6.66
N SER A 233 8.04 15.18 -7.82
CA SER A 233 6.87 15.34 -8.68
C SER A 233 5.60 14.80 -8.00
N LEU A 234 5.66 13.65 -7.31
CA LEU A 234 4.54 13.14 -6.52
C LEU A 234 4.09 14.10 -5.42
N ILE A 235 5.04 14.75 -4.72
CA ILE A 235 4.73 15.77 -3.72
C ILE A 235 4.08 16.99 -4.39
N SER A 236 4.67 17.49 -5.47
CA SER A 236 4.18 18.70 -6.17
C SER A 236 2.77 18.52 -6.73
N GLU A 237 2.46 17.31 -7.21
CA GLU A 237 1.14 16.94 -7.72
C GLU A 237 0.20 16.41 -6.63
N LYS A 238 0.66 16.38 -5.37
CA LYS A 238 -0.09 15.91 -4.19
C LYS A 238 -0.58 14.47 -4.32
N MET A 239 0.12 13.65 -5.07
CA MET A 239 -0.16 12.22 -5.25
C MET A 239 0.48 11.39 -4.12
N TYR A 240 0.25 11.82 -2.88
CA TYR A 240 0.99 11.31 -1.71
C TYR A 240 0.81 9.82 -1.53
N CYS A 241 -0.40 9.30 -1.72
CA CYS A 241 -0.70 7.87 -1.56
C CYS A 241 0.12 6.95 -2.46
N LEU A 242 0.72 7.47 -3.56
CA LEU A 242 1.57 6.69 -4.45
C LEU A 242 3.06 6.70 -4.06
N LEU A 243 3.47 7.49 -3.06
CA LEU A 243 4.86 7.54 -2.59
C LEU A 243 5.45 6.15 -2.25
N PRO A 244 4.75 5.26 -1.54
CA PRO A 244 5.26 3.91 -1.27
C PRO A 244 5.55 3.10 -2.52
N LEU A 245 4.87 3.39 -3.63
CA LEU A 245 5.00 2.64 -4.88
C LEU A 245 6.27 2.99 -5.66
N VAL A 246 7.00 4.04 -5.28
CA VAL A 246 8.27 4.45 -5.95
C VAL A 246 9.28 3.29 -6.01
N VAL A 247 9.22 2.36 -5.05
CA VAL A 247 10.10 1.18 -5.03
C VAL A 247 9.80 0.15 -6.13
N PHE A 248 8.63 0.22 -6.80
CA PHE A 248 8.29 -0.72 -7.87
C PHE A 248 9.28 -0.72 -9.04
N LYS A 249 9.95 0.41 -9.31
CA LYS A 249 10.99 0.49 -10.36
C LYS A 249 12.08 -0.57 -10.17
N TYR A 250 12.41 -0.90 -8.91
CA TYR A 250 13.45 -1.87 -8.59
C TYR A 250 13.08 -3.30 -9.00
N ARG A 251 11.78 -3.65 -9.08
CA ARG A 251 11.34 -4.97 -9.54
C ARG A 251 11.93 -5.29 -10.90
N LYS A 252 11.76 -4.39 -11.87
CA LYS A 252 12.25 -4.56 -13.24
C LYS A 252 13.78 -4.52 -13.31
N GLU A 253 14.41 -3.68 -12.49
CA GLU A 253 15.88 -3.60 -12.42
C GLU A 253 16.50 -4.90 -11.88
N PHE A 254 15.95 -5.46 -10.80
CA PHE A 254 16.36 -6.76 -10.27
C PHE A 254 16.16 -7.88 -11.29
N GLN A 255 14.99 -7.95 -11.92
CA GLN A 255 14.73 -8.92 -12.98
C GLN A 255 15.76 -8.85 -14.11
N SER A 256 16.15 -7.64 -14.53
CA SER A 256 17.17 -7.45 -15.56
C SER A 256 18.54 -7.98 -15.13
N ILE A 257 18.90 -7.85 -13.84
CA ILE A 257 20.16 -8.36 -13.30
C ILE A 257 20.14 -9.89 -13.27
N VAL A 258 19.07 -10.49 -12.74
CA VAL A 258 18.91 -11.96 -12.65
C VAL A 258 18.93 -12.61 -14.03
N LYS A 259 18.32 -11.99 -15.04
CA LYS A 259 18.28 -12.51 -16.43
C LYS A 259 19.57 -12.26 -17.21
N SER A 260 20.55 -11.55 -16.64
CA SER A 260 21.77 -11.22 -17.36
C SER A 260 22.64 -12.47 -17.56
N LYS A 261 23.31 -12.58 -18.73
CA LYS A 261 24.25 -13.68 -19.02
C LYS A 261 25.62 -13.52 -18.32
N LYS A 262 25.66 -12.80 -17.19
CA LYS A 262 26.90 -12.52 -16.45
C LYS A 262 27.30 -13.73 -15.61
N LYS A 263 28.55 -13.78 -15.16
CA LYS A 263 29.01 -14.77 -14.17
C LYS A 263 28.27 -14.56 -12.84
N ASN A 264 27.93 -15.64 -12.13
CA ASN A 264 27.17 -15.59 -10.86
C ASN A 264 27.71 -14.54 -9.87
N ARG A 265 29.02 -14.52 -9.60
CA ARG A 265 29.62 -13.50 -8.70
C ARG A 265 29.31 -12.05 -9.11
N LYS A 266 29.26 -11.76 -10.41
CA LYS A 266 28.93 -10.41 -10.89
C LYS A 266 27.45 -10.09 -10.75
N ILE A 267 26.58 -11.11 -10.88
CA ILE A 267 25.14 -10.99 -10.61
C ILE A 267 24.93 -10.66 -9.13
N GLU A 268 25.61 -11.38 -8.23
CA GLU A 268 25.53 -11.15 -6.78
C GLU A 268 25.95 -9.73 -6.38
N GLU A 269 27.11 -9.26 -6.87
CA GLU A 269 27.57 -7.87 -6.65
C GLU A 269 26.58 -6.82 -7.19
N ASP A 270 26.00 -7.07 -8.37
CA ASP A 270 25.03 -6.14 -8.96
C ASP A 270 23.70 -6.13 -8.18
N LEU A 271 23.26 -7.29 -7.67
CA LEU A 271 22.07 -7.43 -6.82
C LEU A 271 22.26 -6.72 -5.48
N GLU A 272 23.41 -6.89 -4.83
CA GLU A 272 23.74 -6.22 -3.57
C GLU A 272 23.72 -4.70 -3.73
N LYS A 273 24.41 -4.18 -4.77
CA LYS A 273 24.38 -2.75 -5.09
C LYS A 273 22.96 -2.24 -5.31
N LYS A 274 22.14 -3.02 -6.01
CA LYS A 274 20.75 -2.65 -6.31
C LYS A 274 19.86 -2.69 -5.06
N ALA A 275 20.11 -3.63 -4.14
CA ALA A 275 19.44 -3.71 -2.84
C ALA A 275 19.74 -2.49 -1.97
N ASN A 276 21.00 -2.02 -1.94
CA ASN A 276 21.37 -0.80 -1.23
C ASN A 276 20.68 0.44 -1.81
N GLN A 277 20.56 0.55 -3.14
CA GLN A 277 19.82 1.64 -3.77
C GLN A 277 18.32 1.61 -3.47
N LEU A 278 17.73 0.41 -3.41
CA LEU A 278 16.34 0.23 -2.98
C LEU A 278 16.16 0.73 -1.54
N LYS A 279 17.08 0.35 -0.64
CA LYS A 279 17.10 0.78 0.76
C LYS A 279 17.14 2.31 0.88
N GLU A 280 18.11 2.96 0.25
CA GLU A 280 18.25 4.43 0.27
C GLU A 280 16.97 5.13 -0.23
N THR A 281 16.33 4.58 -1.27
CA THR A 281 15.06 5.11 -1.78
C THR A 281 13.92 4.92 -0.78
N ALA A 282 13.82 3.74 -0.16
CA ALA A 282 12.81 3.48 0.86
C ALA A 282 12.97 4.40 2.07
N GLU A 283 14.20 4.64 2.54
CA GLU A 283 14.48 5.59 3.62
C GLU A 283 14.06 7.02 3.25
N LYS A 284 14.42 7.49 2.05
CA LYS A 284 14.00 8.82 1.58
C LYS A 284 12.47 8.94 1.53
N VAL A 285 11.78 7.91 1.03
CA VAL A 285 10.31 7.87 0.97
C VAL A 285 9.71 7.87 2.37
N ALA A 286 10.23 7.07 3.30
CA ALA A 286 9.73 7.01 4.68
C ALA A 286 9.90 8.35 5.42
N LEU A 287 11.04 9.00 5.26
CA LEU A 287 11.29 10.34 5.80
C LEU A 287 10.30 11.36 5.22
N THR A 288 10.07 11.31 3.90
CA THR A 288 9.11 12.18 3.21
C THR A 288 7.69 11.98 3.77
N ILE A 289 7.23 10.73 3.89
CA ILE A 289 5.91 10.39 4.43
C ILE A 289 5.75 10.89 5.87
N THR A 290 6.79 10.71 6.69
CA THR A 290 6.81 11.18 8.07
C THR A 290 6.73 12.71 8.15
N GLN A 291 7.46 13.40 7.28
CA GLN A 291 7.44 14.86 7.21
C GLN A 291 6.06 15.39 6.77
N LEU A 292 5.44 14.79 5.75
CA LEU A 292 4.07 15.14 5.34
C LEU A 292 3.07 14.99 6.49
N ALA A 293 3.23 13.99 7.34
CA ALA A 293 2.38 13.80 8.51
C ALA A 293 2.64 14.86 9.60
N ASN A 294 3.92 15.16 9.87
CA ASN A 294 4.31 16.20 10.84
C ASN A 294 3.82 17.59 10.42
N ASP A 295 3.81 17.86 9.10
CA ASP A 295 3.31 19.10 8.51
C ASP A 295 1.77 19.14 8.41
N ASN A 296 1.07 18.10 8.94
CA ASN A 296 -0.38 17.93 8.87
C ASN A 296 -0.96 17.91 7.44
N ILE A 297 -0.15 17.55 6.45
CA ILE A 297 -0.57 17.41 5.05
C ILE A 297 -1.33 16.10 4.87
N ILE A 298 -0.87 15.02 5.51
CA ILE A 298 -1.56 13.73 5.61
C ILE A 298 -1.82 13.38 7.07
N SER A 299 -2.77 12.47 7.34
CA SER A 299 -3.02 12.03 8.71
C SER A 299 -1.95 11.06 9.19
N HIS A 300 -1.74 10.96 10.51
CA HIS A 300 -0.89 9.92 11.10
C HIS A 300 -1.38 8.50 10.77
N ASN A 301 -2.68 8.30 10.53
CA ASN A 301 -3.19 7.00 10.10
C ASN A 301 -2.76 6.67 8.67
N ASP A 302 -2.85 7.64 7.75
CA ASP A 302 -2.36 7.46 6.37
C ASP A 302 -0.85 7.17 6.39
N MET A 303 -0.08 7.95 7.16
CA MET A 303 1.36 7.75 7.35
C MET A 303 1.67 6.29 7.74
N ARG A 304 0.98 5.74 8.75
CA ARG A 304 1.16 4.36 9.20
C ARG A 304 0.92 3.34 8.09
N VAL A 305 -0.20 3.47 7.37
CA VAL A 305 -0.56 2.53 6.28
C VAL A 305 0.47 2.63 5.15
N MET A 306 0.89 3.85 4.81
CA MET A 306 1.89 4.09 3.77
C MET A 306 3.26 3.54 4.12
N LEU A 307 3.72 3.70 5.37
CA LEU A 307 4.98 3.12 5.82
C LEU A 307 4.92 1.60 5.86
N LEU A 308 3.81 1.01 6.32
CA LEU A 308 3.60 -0.44 6.28
C LEU A 308 3.62 -0.98 4.85
N ALA A 309 2.96 -0.29 3.91
CA ALA A 309 3.01 -0.63 2.49
C ALA A 309 4.45 -0.59 1.95
N LEU A 310 5.19 0.48 2.24
CA LEU A 310 6.59 0.63 1.83
C LEU A 310 7.48 -0.51 2.38
N THR A 311 7.33 -0.82 3.68
CA THR A 311 8.04 -1.93 4.34
C THR A 311 7.76 -3.26 3.66
N ASN A 312 6.47 -3.57 3.43
CA ASN A 312 6.06 -4.83 2.82
C ASN A 312 6.56 -4.96 1.37
N LEU A 313 6.44 -3.89 0.57
CA LEU A 313 6.94 -3.87 -0.80
C LEU A 313 8.46 -4.05 -0.85
N THR A 314 9.19 -3.38 0.03
CA THR A 314 10.66 -3.45 0.09
C THR A 314 11.13 -4.84 0.52
N GLN A 315 10.54 -5.41 1.58
CA GLN A 315 10.82 -6.78 2.03
C GLN A 315 10.53 -7.79 0.94
N HIS A 316 9.40 -7.62 0.25
CA HIS A 316 9.01 -8.49 -0.85
C HIS A 316 10.05 -8.50 -1.97
N LEU A 317 10.48 -7.32 -2.44
CA LEU A 317 11.49 -7.21 -3.49
C LEU A 317 12.83 -7.84 -3.09
N ILE A 318 13.29 -7.59 -1.86
CA ILE A 318 14.54 -8.17 -1.36
C ILE A 318 14.42 -9.69 -1.28
N LYS A 319 13.37 -10.21 -0.63
CA LYS A 319 13.15 -11.65 -0.47
C LYS A 319 13.04 -12.38 -1.82
N LYS A 320 12.42 -11.73 -2.81
CA LYS A 320 12.19 -12.31 -4.14
C LYS A 320 13.45 -12.37 -4.99
N PHE A 321 14.29 -11.33 -4.97
CA PHE A 321 15.40 -11.19 -5.92
C PHE A 321 16.79 -11.33 -5.32
N VAL A 322 16.95 -11.11 -4.01
CA VAL A 322 18.26 -11.10 -3.34
C VAL A 322 18.43 -12.40 -2.54
N PRO A 323 19.41 -13.25 -2.90
CA PRO A 323 19.77 -14.43 -2.12
C PRO A 323 20.06 -14.08 -0.67
N HIS A 324 19.61 -14.92 0.27
CA HIS A 324 19.79 -14.67 1.71
C HIS A 324 21.27 -14.54 2.12
N SER A 325 22.18 -15.19 1.40
CA SER A 325 23.63 -15.06 1.61
C SER A 325 24.20 -13.68 1.30
N ILE A 326 23.44 -12.83 0.62
CA ILE A 326 23.83 -11.48 0.16
C ILE A 326 23.01 -10.40 0.87
N ILE A 327 21.88 -10.78 1.49
CA ILE A 327 21.14 -9.88 2.36
C ILE A 327 22.04 -9.60 3.57
N GLY A 328 22.75 -8.48 3.54
CA GLY A 328 23.50 -8.02 4.70
C GLY A 328 22.56 -7.83 5.88
N GLU A 329 23.03 -8.12 7.09
CA GLU A 329 22.26 -7.92 8.33
C GLU A 329 21.69 -6.49 8.41
N GLU A 330 22.44 -5.51 7.91
CA GLU A 330 22.04 -4.11 7.83
C GLU A 330 20.81 -3.88 6.92
N VAL A 331 20.74 -4.54 5.75
CA VAL A 331 19.61 -4.42 4.83
C VAL A 331 18.37 -5.10 5.41
N GLY A 332 18.54 -6.30 6.00
CA GLY A 332 17.45 -7.03 6.64
C GLY A 332 16.86 -6.34 7.87
N THR A 333 17.71 -5.63 8.64
CA THR A 333 17.30 -4.90 9.85
C THR A 333 16.61 -3.59 9.50
N MET A 334 17.19 -2.77 8.61
CA MET A 334 16.64 -1.44 8.32
C MET A 334 15.27 -1.46 7.62
N VAL A 335 14.95 -2.49 6.84
CA VAL A 335 13.61 -2.58 6.27
C VAL A 335 12.55 -2.84 7.35
N LYS A 336 12.91 -3.51 8.46
CA LYS A 336 12.02 -3.62 9.62
C LYS A 336 11.91 -2.29 10.37
N ASP A 337 12.99 -1.53 10.42
CA ASP A 337 13.03 -0.23 11.12
C ASP A 337 12.22 0.87 10.43
N LEU A 338 11.90 0.73 9.13
CA LEU A 338 11.03 1.69 8.42
C LEU A 338 9.67 1.85 9.12
N TYR A 339 9.09 0.75 9.62
CA TYR A 339 7.87 0.77 10.44
C TYR A 339 7.58 -0.61 11.04
N ASP A 340 7.48 -0.66 12.37
CA ASP A 340 7.04 -1.84 13.12
C ASP A 340 5.75 -1.51 13.93
N PRO A 341 4.62 -2.16 13.61
CA PRO A 341 3.36 -1.97 14.34
C PRO A 341 3.44 -2.28 15.84
N GLU A 342 4.27 -3.23 16.26
CA GLU A 342 4.42 -3.61 17.67
C GLU A 342 5.24 -2.57 18.43
N VAL A 343 6.30 -2.04 17.81
CA VAL A 343 7.08 -0.91 18.37
C VAL A 343 6.19 0.31 18.55
N GLU A 344 5.36 0.62 17.55
CA GLU A 344 4.45 1.78 17.62
C GLU A 344 3.36 1.59 18.68
N LYS A 345 2.78 0.38 18.82
CA LYS A 345 1.86 0.06 19.92
C LYS A 345 2.53 0.23 21.28
N LYS A 346 3.77 -0.26 21.43
CA LYS A 346 4.57 -0.12 22.65
C LYS A 346 4.77 1.37 22.95
N GLY A 347 5.25 2.15 21.98
CA GLY A 347 5.47 3.59 22.11
C GLY A 347 4.21 4.39 22.47
N LYS A 348 3.04 4.02 21.91
CA LYS A 348 1.76 4.65 22.31
C LYS A 348 1.40 4.38 23.77
N ILE A 349 1.59 3.15 24.23
CA ILE A 349 1.33 2.77 25.63
C ILE A 349 2.34 3.46 26.55
N GLU A 350 3.62 3.45 26.18
CA GLU A 350 4.69 4.15 26.91
C GLU A 350 4.39 5.65 27.04
N GLY A 351 4.05 6.33 25.94
CA GLY A 351 3.69 7.74 25.97
C GLY A 351 2.43 8.04 26.81
N GLN A 352 1.42 7.16 26.78
CA GLN A 352 0.24 7.29 27.66
C GLN A 352 0.62 7.14 29.14
N ILE A 353 1.46 6.15 29.46
CA ILE A 353 1.94 5.93 30.83
C ILE A 353 2.80 7.11 31.28
N GLU A 354 3.71 7.59 30.43
CA GLU A 354 4.56 8.74 30.69
C GLU A 354 3.73 9.98 31.04
N ILE A 355 2.70 10.29 30.25
CA ILE A 355 1.80 11.42 30.49
C ILE A 355 1.08 11.25 31.83
N LEU A 356 0.43 10.10 32.07
CA LEU A 356 -0.32 9.87 33.30
C LEU A 356 0.58 9.88 34.54
N TYR A 357 1.81 9.38 34.41
CA TYR A 357 2.81 9.42 35.46
C TYR A 357 3.32 10.86 35.72
N LYS A 358 3.57 11.65 34.67
CA LYS A 358 3.88 13.09 34.78
C LYS A 358 2.72 13.88 35.39
N MET A 359 1.47 13.42 35.23
CA MET A 359 0.29 13.93 35.94
C MET A 359 0.19 13.47 37.41
N LYS A 360 1.25 12.86 37.96
CA LYS A 360 1.36 12.36 39.34
C LYS A 360 0.34 11.27 39.71
N MET A 361 -0.22 10.57 38.71
CA MET A 361 -1.02 9.38 39.00
C MET A 361 -0.12 8.24 39.47
N ASN A 362 -0.57 7.49 40.47
CA ASN A 362 0.17 6.32 40.91
C ASN A 362 -0.03 5.12 39.96
N GLU A 363 0.86 4.14 40.04
CA GLU A 363 0.88 2.97 39.15
C GLU A 363 -0.47 2.22 39.10
N LYS A 364 -1.20 2.20 40.21
CA LYS A 364 -2.51 1.54 40.33
C LYS A 364 -3.60 2.32 39.60
N GLU A 365 -3.59 3.65 39.70
CA GLU A 365 -4.51 4.52 38.97
C GLU A 365 -4.26 4.47 37.46
N ILE A 366 -2.99 4.45 37.04
CA ILE A 366 -2.59 4.30 35.63
C ILE A 366 -3.06 2.95 35.08
N SER A 367 -2.80 1.86 35.81
CA SER A 367 -3.25 0.51 35.48
C SER A 367 -4.76 0.43 35.27
N GLN A 368 -5.55 1.03 36.17
CA GLN A 368 -7.01 1.06 36.07
C GLN A 368 -7.51 1.89 34.88
N LYS A 369 -6.91 3.06 34.64
CA LYS A 369 -7.31 3.97 33.56
C LYS A 369 -7.00 3.42 32.18
N LEU A 370 -5.87 2.74 32.02
CA LEU A 370 -5.45 2.13 30.76
C LEU A 370 -5.93 0.68 30.59
N LYS A 371 -6.57 0.09 31.62
CA LYS A 371 -6.95 -1.34 31.67
C LYS A 371 -5.78 -2.28 31.38
N LEU A 372 -4.62 -1.98 31.96
CA LEU A 372 -3.38 -2.75 31.82
C LEU A 372 -2.99 -3.43 33.14
N PRO A 373 -2.35 -4.60 33.12
CA PRO A 373 -1.76 -5.20 34.32
C PRO A 373 -0.80 -4.24 35.03
N ILE A 374 -0.90 -4.15 36.35
CA ILE A 374 -0.10 -3.20 37.13
C ILE A 374 1.40 -3.49 37.03
N GLU A 375 1.76 -4.76 36.84
CA GLU A 375 3.13 -5.23 36.61
C GLU A 375 3.71 -4.64 35.32
N LYS A 376 2.90 -4.56 34.26
CA LYS A 376 3.31 -4.00 32.96
C LYS A 376 3.49 -2.48 33.04
N VAL A 377 2.65 -1.80 33.84
CA VAL A 377 2.80 -0.36 34.11
C VAL A 377 4.09 -0.06 34.87
N LYS A 378 4.40 -0.88 35.90
CA LYS A 378 5.65 -0.78 36.67
C LYS A 378 6.89 -0.98 35.80
N GLU A 379 6.87 -1.99 34.94
CA GLU A 379 7.96 -2.29 34.01
C GLU A 379 8.24 -1.10 33.08
N ILE A 380 7.20 -0.54 32.48
CA ILE A 380 7.32 0.61 31.56
C ILE A 380 7.81 1.87 32.30
N ILE A 381 7.28 2.17 33.49
CA ILE A 381 7.76 3.32 34.29
C ILE A 381 9.24 3.15 34.65
N LYS A 382 9.67 1.93 34.95
CA LYS A 382 11.08 1.63 35.23
C LYS A 382 11.97 1.85 34.00
N GLU A 383 11.54 1.42 32.82
CA GLU A 383 12.24 1.69 31.55
C GLU A 383 12.31 3.20 31.24
N LEU A 384 11.20 3.93 31.45
CA LEU A 384 11.13 5.37 31.21
C LEU A 384 12.03 6.16 32.18
N LYS A 385 12.15 5.71 33.43
CA LYS A 385 13.11 6.25 34.42
C LYS A 385 14.55 5.94 34.03
N SER A 386 14.87 4.71 33.62
CA SER A 386 16.24 4.33 33.24
C SER A 386 16.75 5.08 32.02
N ASN A 387 15.84 5.48 31.13
CA ASN A 387 16.18 6.18 29.89
C ASN A 387 16.18 7.71 30.03
N GLY A 388 15.98 8.24 31.25
CA GLY A 388 15.98 9.68 31.54
C GLY A 388 14.74 10.43 31.04
N THR A 389 13.70 9.73 30.57
CA THR A 389 12.47 10.33 30.03
C THR A 389 11.59 10.91 31.15
N ILE A 390 11.76 10.42 32.38
CA ILE A 390 11.08 10.89 33.59
C ILE A 390 12.06 10.89 34.76
N GLU A 391 12.27 12.05 35.39
CA GLU A 391 13.14 12.20 36.56
C GLU A 391 12.35 12.15 37.89
N GLU A 392 13.00 11.63 38.93
CA GLU A 392 12.52 11.68 40.32
C GLU A 392 12.71 13.09 40.89
N GLU A 393 11.62 13.86 40.84
CA GLU A 393 11.38 15.14 41.52
C GLU A 393 12.11 16.40 40.97
N THR A 394 11.26 17.42 40.73
CA THR A 394 11.51 18.84 40.37
C THR A 394 11.93 19.17 38.93
N PHE A 395 10.95 19.59 38.12
CA PHE A 395 11.20 20.36 36.90
C PHE A 395 10.55 21.76 37.03
N ASP A 396 11.39 22.79 37.11
CA ASP A 396 11.03 24.19 36.87
C ASP A 396 11.23 24.49 35.37
N MET A 397 10.14 24.51 34.61
CA MET A 397 10.18 24.42 33.15
C MET A 397 10.01 25.75 32.39
N ALA A 398 9.92 26.90 33.07
CA ALA A 398 9.27 28.07 32.47
C ALA A 398 10.14 29.34 32.31
N LYS A 399 11.47 29.25 32.20
CA LYS A 399 12.29 30.47 31.98
C LYS A 399 12.96 30.60 30.60
N ASP A 400 13.26 29.49 29.92
CA ASP A 400 14.08 29.54 28.70
C ASP A 400 13.30 29.32 27.38
N LEU A 401 11.96 29.17 27.44
CA LEU A 401 11.16 28.74 26.28
C LEU A 401 10.65 29.87 25.36
N TYR A 402 10.83 31.15 25.73
CA TYR A 402 10.33 32.27 24.92
C TYR A 402 11.39 33.27 24.44
N ASP A 403 12.66 33.09 24.85
CA ASP A 403 13.77 33.89 24.36
C ASP A 403 14.79 33.01 23.65
N THR A 404 14.54 32.69 22.38
CA THR A 404 15.42 32.99 21.24
C THR A 404 15.05 32.16 20.01
N LYS A 405 15.07 32.86 18.87
CA LYS A 405 14.91 32.38 17.50
C LYS A 405 15.79 31.17 17.19
N VAL A 406 15.29 29.93 17.27
CA VAL A 406 15.84 28.79 16.51
C VAL A 406 14.77 27.75 16.20
N GLU A 407 14.80 27.31 14.95
CA GLU A 407 14.06 26.31 14.18
C GLU A 407 14.00 24.87 14.75
N LYS A 408 13.74 24.72 16.05
CA LYS A 408 13.36 23.44 16.66
C LYS A 408 12.07 23.65 17.44
N ARG A 409 11.16 22.66 17.35
CA ARG A 409 10.13 22.29 18.35
C ARG A 409 8.67 22.22 17.85
N GLY A 410 8.43 21.58 16.70
CA GLY A 410 7.08 21.05 16.38
C GLY A 410 6.61 19.99 17.39
N ILE A 411 7.54 19.19 17.93
CA ILE A 411 7.27 18.17 18.96
C ILE A 411 6.80 18.83 20.26
N GLU A 412 7.44 19.92 20.70
CA GLU A 412 7.08 20.55 21.98
C GLU A 412 5.80 21.38 21.88
N LYS A 413 5.51 21.99 20.72
CA LYS A 413 4.18 22.59 20.47
C LYS A 413 3.09 21.51 20.49
N GLY A 414 3.34 20.35 19.88
CA GLY A 414 2.42 19.21 19.93
C GLY A 414 2.17 18.68 21.34
N ILE A 415 3.21 18.62 22.18
CA ILE A 415 3.10 18.25 23.60
C ILE A 415 2.24 19.27 24.37
N ALA A 416 2.47 20.57 24.18
CA ALA A 416 1.70 21.62 24.84
C ALA A 416 0.21 21.60 24.42
N ILE A 417 -0.07 21.43 23.12
CA ILE A 417 -1.43 21.31 22.58
C ILE A 417 -2.14 20.07 23.18
N GLY A 418 -1.46 18.93 23.24
CA GLY A 418 -1.99 17.71 23.85
C GLY A 418 -2.32 17.89 25.34
N GLN A 419 -1.45 18.58 26.09
CA GLN A 419 -1.64 18.86 27.51
C GLN A 419 -2.85 19.79 27.75
N VAL A 420 -2.98 20.87 26.99
CA VAL A 420 -4.13 21.80 27.11
C VAL A 420 -5.44 21.09 26.75
N LYS A 421 -5.48 20.30 25.68
CA LYS A 421 -6.67 19.55 25.24
C LYS A 421 -7.18 18.59 26.32
N ILE A 422 -6.27 17.91 27.02
CA ILE A 422 -6.60 16.97 28.09
C ILE A 422 -7.19 17.71 29.29
N LEU A 423 -6.53 18.79 29.75
CA LEU A 423 -7.00 19.53 30.92
C LEU A 423 -8.31 20.27 30.66
N TYR A 424 -8.49 20.83 29.47
CA TYR A 424 -9.75 21.43 29.06
C TYR A 424 -10.88 20.38 28.95
N GLY A 425 -10.58 19.18 28.44
CA GLY A 425 -11.51 18.04 28.45
C GLY A 425 -11.89 17.56 29.86
N MET A 426 -11.09 17.89 30.88
CA MET A 426 -11.39 17.66 32.30
C MET A 426 -12.21 18.81 32.93
N LYS A 427 -12.72 19.74 32.12
CA LYS A 427 -13.49 20.94 32.53
C LYS A 427 -12.75 21.92 33.43
N MET A 428 -11.41 21.92 33.37
CA MET A 428 -10.61 22.95 34.01
C MET A 428 -10.69 24.24 33.21
N ASP A 429 -10.77 25.39 33.89
CA ASP A 429 -10.79 26.68 33.22
C ASP A 429 -9.37 27.12 32.77
N GLU A 430 -9.29 28.13 31.91
CA GLU A 430 -8.03 28.62 31.33
C GLU A 430 -7.02 29.07 32.40
N ILE A 431 -7.50 29.60 33.53
CA ILE A 431 -6.66 30.05 34.64
C ILE A 431 -6.09 28.84 35.38
N GLU A 432 -6.91 27.82 35.58
CA GLU A 432 -6.54 26.56 36.22
C GLU A 432 -5.53 25.79 35.35
N ILE A 433 -5.74 25.74 34.03
CA ILE A 433 -4.81 25.16 33.05
C ILE A 433 -3.49 25.93 33.03
N SER A 434 -3.54 27.27 32.98
CA SER A 434 -2.35 28.15 32.99
C SER A 434 -1.51 27.91 34.25
N LYS A 435 -2.14 27.85 35.42
CA LYS A 435 -1.44 27.56 36.68
C LYS A 435 -0.86 26.14 36.70
N GLN A 436 -1.61 25.16 36.23
CA GLN A 436 -1.21 23.76 36.25
C GLN A 436 -0.03 23.47 35.31
N LEU A 437 -0.02 24.08 34.13
CA LEU A 437 1.04 23.93 33.14
C LEU A 437 2.19 24.94 33.32
N LYS A 438 2.08 25.85 34.30
CA LYS A 438 2.97 27.03 34.46
C LYS A 438 3.18 27.78 33.14
N MET A 439 2.13 27.85 32.33
CA MET A 439 2.14 28.44 30.98
C MET A 439 1.42 29.79 31.01
N PRO A 440 1.90 30.83 30.30
CA PRO A 440 1.20 32.10 30.22
C PRO A 440 -0.25 31.89 29.76
N ILE A 441 -1.19 32.55 30.43
CA ILE A 441 -2.61 32.35 30.16
C ILE A 441 -3.00 32.71 28.71
N ASP A 442 -2.28 33.65 28.10
CA ASP A 442 -2.49 34.06 26.72
C ASP A 442 -2.14 32.93 25.73
N VAL A 443 -1.14 32.10 26.05
CA VAL A 443 -0.76 30.92 25.26
C VAL A 443 -1.77 29.78 25.45
N VAL A 444 -2.31 29.62 26.66
CA VAL A 444 -3.40 28.66 26.91
C VAL A 444 -4.63 29.00 26.09
N LYS A 445 -5.00 30.28 26.05
CA LYS A 445 -6.12 30.81 25.25
C LYS A 445 -5.91 30.59 23.76
N GLU A 446 -4.73 30.93 23.25
CA GLU A 446 -4.37 30.71 21.85
C GLU A 446 -4.50 29.23 21.45
N ILE A 447 -4.04 28.30 22.30
CA ILE A 447 -4.15 26.86 22.05
C ILE A 447 -5.60 26.36 22.10
N ILE A 448 -6.42 26.86 23.03
CA ILE A 448 -7.85 26.49 23.11
C ILE A 448 -8.60 26.99 21.85
N GLU A 449 -8.29 28.21 21.40
CA GLU A 449 -8.84 28.80 20.18
C GLU A 449 -8.40 28.04 18.91
N GLU A 450 -7.10 27.68 18.81
CA GLU A 450 -6.56 26.83 17.74
C GLU A 450 -7.26 25.46 17.69
N LEU A 451 -7.61 24.90 18.85
CA LEU A 451 -8.25 23.59 18.98
C LEU A 451 -9.78 23.61 18.82
N LYS A 452 -10.40 24.80 18.77
CA LYS A 452 -11.87 25.00 18.77
C LYS A 452 -12.58 24.23 19.91
N LEU A 453 -11.94 24.16 21.06
CA LEU A 453 -12.49 23.63 22.31
C LEU A 453 -13.20 24.76 23.07
#